data_AF-A0A520EP57-F1
#
_entry.id   AF-A0A520EP57-F1
#
_cell.length_a   1.000
_cell.length_b   1.000
_cell.length_c   1.000
_cell.angle_alpha   90.00
_cell.angle_beta   90.00
_cell.angle_gamma   90.00
#
_symmetry.space_group_name_H-M   'P 1'
#
loop_
_entity.id
_entity.type
_entity.pdbx_description
1 polymer ?
#
loop_
_entity_poly.entity_id
_entity_poly.type
_entity_poly.pdbx_seq_one_letter_code
_entity_poly.pdbx_strand_id
1 'polypeptide(L)'
;MSSPSRSVPDGCPGALSTHRAADGPLARIRLPGGLVLPEQMQVLAEAAAELGDGSLELTSRGNIQVRAVSDPDELANRLAAAGLLPSPTHERVRNILASPLSGRVGGLNDVRSLVGELDAAVCARPELAGLPGRTLFALDAGRGDLCGLEPDFGVYA
;
A
#
# COMPACT_ATOMS: atom_id res chain seq x y z
N MET A 1 6.95 21.99 -14.49
CA MET A 1 7.04 20.55 -14.79
C MET A 1 5.63 20.08 -15.11
N SER A 2 5.38 19.56 -16.32
CA SER A 2 4.03 19.16 -16.74
C SER A 2 3.63 17.90 -15.98
N SER A 3 2.52 17.93 -15.24
CA SER A 3 1.99 16.75 -14.56
C SER A 3 1.63 15.68 -15.61
N PRO A 4 2.06 14.42 -15.44
CA PRO A 4 1.77 13.38 -16.43
C PRO A 4 0.25 13.19 -16.57
N SER A 5 -0.21 13.07 -17.82
CA SER A 5 -1.63 12.94 -18.15
C SER A 5 -2.22 11.73 -17.43
N ARG A 6 -3.42 11.89 -16.86
CA ARG A 6 -4.18 10.83 -16.17
C ARG A 6 -4.66 9.71 -17.12
N SER A 7 -4.34 9.79 -18.40
CA SER A 7 -4.79 8.88 -19.47
C SER A 7 -3.84 7.71 -19.77
N VAL A 8 -2.65 7.68 -19.16
CA VAL A 8 -1.73 6.53 -19.30
C VAL A 8 -2.15 5.45 -18.30
N PRO A 9 -2.29 4.17 -18.71
CA PRO A 9 -2.49 3.06 -17.78
C PRO A 9 -1.41 3.12 -16.69
N ASP A 10 -1.84 3.16 -15.44
CA ASP A 10 -0.93 3.39 -14.31
C ASP A 10 0.09 2.24 -14.23
N GLY A 11 1.36 2.57 -14.49
CA GLY A 11 2.50 1.63 -14.41
C GLY A 11 2.96 1.35 -12.97
N CYS A 12 2.16 1.73 -11.98
CA CYS A 12 2.43 1.46 -10.57
C CYS A 12 2.63 -0.04 -10.34
N PRO A 13 3.77 -0.46 -9.78
CA PRO A 13 3.97 -1.85 -9.39
C PRO A 13 2.92 -2.24 -8.36
N GLY A 14 2.42 -3.46 -8.53
CA GLY A 14 1.63 -4.18 -7.55
C GLY A 14 2.35 -5.43 -7.10
N ALA A 15 1.76 -6.15 -6.14
CA ALA A 15 2.26 -7.45 -5.72
C ALA A 15 1.90 -8.58 -6.70
N LEU A 16 0.82 -8.39 -7.50
CA LEU A 16 0.42 -9.31 -8.57
C LEU A 16 0.89 -8.87 -9.96
N SER A 17 1.16 -7.57 -10.12
CA SER A 17 1.67 -6.98 -11.36
C SER A 17 2.99 -6.27 -11.08
N THR A 18 4.07 -7.03 -11.03
CA THR A 18 5.41 -6.49 -10.74
C THR A 18 5.88 -5.57 -11.86
N HIS A 19 6.60 -4.50 -11.51
CA HIS A 19 7.24 -3.62 -12.48
C HIS A 19 8.62 -4.17 -12.87
N ARG A 20 8.99 -4.10 -14.15
CA ARG A 20 10.32 -4.53 -14.60
C ARG A 20 11.35 -3.44 -14.33
N ALA A 21 12.13 -3.59 -13.25
CA ALA A 21 13.24 -2.70 -12.92
C ALA A 21 14.58 -3.26 -13.47
N ALA A 22 15.65 -2.47 -13.38
CA ALA A 22 16.97 -2.84 -13.93
C ALA A 22 17.60 -4.05 -13.23
N ASP A 23 17.27 -4.22 -11.96
CA ASP A 23 17.67 -5.28 -11.03
C ASP A 23 16.71 -6.48 -11.04
N GLY A 24 15.61 -6.41 -11.80
CA GLY A 24 14.60 -7.47 -11.90
C GLY A 24 13.20 -6.98 -11.56
N PRO A 25 12.23 -7.90 -11.42
CA PRO A 25 10.87 -7.54 -11.05
C PRO A 25 10.81 -6.89 -9.66
N LEU A 26 10.03 -5.82 -9.54
CA LEU A 26 9.76 -5.07 -8.31
C LEU A 26 8.31 -5.31 -7.88
N ALA A 27 8.13 -5.88 -6.71
CA ALA A 27 6.83 -6.04 -6.06
C ALA A 27 6.62 -4.92 -5.03
N ARG A 28 5.42 -4.33 -5.01
CA ARG A 28 5.02 -3.37 -3.99
C ARG A 28 3.85 -3.94 -3.21
N ILE A 29 4.03 -4.08 -1.90
CA ILE A 29 3.03 -4.59 -0.97
C ILE A 29 2.34 -3.39 -0.34
N ARG A 30 1.03 -3.26 -0.59
CA ARG A 30 0.22 -2.19 0.00
C ARG A 30 -0.16 -2.51 1.43
N LEU A 31 -0.05 -1.51 2.30
CA LEU A 31 -0.38 -1.59 3.71
C LEU A 31 -1.35 -0.44 4.04
N PRO A 32 -2.68 -0.66 4.03
CA PRO A 32 -3.64 0.35 4.44
C PRO A 32 -3.28 0.93 5.81
N GLY A 33 -3.13 2.26 5.88
CA GLY A 33 -2.71 2.96 7.10
C GLY A 33 -1.27 2.69 7.55
N GLY A 34 -0.45 1.99 6.75
CA GLY A 34 0.90 1.57 7.11
C GLY A 34 0.94 0.46 8.18
N LEU A 35 -0.17 -0.25 8.40
CA LEU A 35 -0.26 -1.32 9.39
C LEU A 35 0.30 -2.63 8.83
N VAL A 36 1.17 -3.27 9.59
CA VAL A 36 1.70 -4.62 9.32
C VAL A 36 1.78 -5.38 10.64
N LEU A 37 1.27 -6.61 10.66
CA LEU A 37 1.29 -7.47 11.84
C LEU A 37 2.66 -8.17 11.97
N PRO A 38 3.09 -8.57 13.18
CA PRO A 38 4.37 -9.24 13.38
C PRO A 38 4.57 -10.47 12.48
N GLU A 39 3.55 -11.31 12.35
CA GLU A 39 3.55 -12.50 11.49
C GLU A 39 3.66 -12.14 9.99
N GLN A 40 3.03 -11.04 9.58
CA GLN A 40 3.13 -10.54 8.21
C GLN A 40 4.53 -10.02 7.91
N MET A 41 5.16 -9.35 8.89
CA MET A 41 6.54 -8.88 8.76
C MET A 41 7.52 -10.05 8.64
N GLN A 42 7.29 -11.13 9.39
CA GLN A 42 8.10 -12.35 9.26
C GLN A 42 8.00 -12.95 7.86
N VAL A 43 6.79 -13.09 7.32
CA VAL A 43 6.58 -13.58 5.94
C VAL A 43 7.26 -12.68 4.92
N LEU A 44 7.18 -11.35 5.08
CA LEU A 44 7.85 -10.40 4.20
C LEU A 44 9.37 -10.56 4.24
N ALA A 45 9.96 -10.71 5.42
CA ALA A 45 11.40 -10.87 5.58
C ALA A 45 11.90 -12.18 4.94
N GLU A 46 11.21 -13.30 5.17
CA GLU A 46 11.52 -14.59 4.56
C GLU A 46 11.38 -14.55 3.04
N ALA A 47 10.29 -13.97 2.53
CA ALA A 47 10.07 -13.82 1.11
C ALA A 47 11.12 -12.92 0.44
N ALA A 48 11.55 -11.82 1.09
CA ALA A 48 12.62 -10.98 0.56
C ALA A 48 13.97 -11.72 0.51
N ALA A 49 14.28 -12.55 1.51
CA ALA A 49 15.50 -13.33 1.57
C ALA A 49 15.55 -14.46 0.54
N GLU A 50 14.43 -15.13 0.30
CA GLU A 50 14.37 -16.31 -0.60
C GLU A 50 14.06 -15.94 -2.05
N LEU A 51 13.23 -14.91 -2.26
CA LEU A 51 12.68 -14.56 -3.56
C LEU A 51 13.13 -13.20 -4.06
N GLY A 52 13.82 -12.39 -3.26
CA GLY A 52 14.29 -11.05 -3.64
C GLY A 52 15.79 -10.86 -3.41
N ASP A 53 16.20 -9.61 -3.23
CA ASP A 53 17.59 -9.23 -2.92
C ASP A 53 17.93 -9.27 -1.41
N GLY A 54 17.03 -9.80 -0.59
CA GLY A 54 17.17 -9.85 0.86
C GLY A 54 16.76 -8.58 1.60
N SER A 55 16.30 -7.53 0.90
CA SER A 55 15.92 -6.26 1.50
C SER A 55 14.42 -5.97 1.46
N LEU A 56 13.96 -5.20 2.44
CA LEU A 56 12.61 -4.61 2.47
C LEU A 56 12.75 -3.09 2.43
N GLU A 57 12.16 -2.44 1.43
CA GLU A 57 12.20 -0.99 1.28
C GLU A 57 10.88 -0.36 1.76
N LEU A 58 10.95 0.56 2.73
CA LEU A 58 9.81 1.39 3.10
C LEU A 58 9.62 2.52 2.09
N THR A 59 8.38 2.68 1.61
CA THR A 59 8.02 3.78 0.72
C THR A 59 7.63 5.02 1.50
N SER A 60 7.67 6.19 0.85
CA SER A 60 7.17 7.46 1.41
C SER A 60 5.67 7.46 1.75
N ARG A 61 4.93 6.41 1.37
CA ARG A 61 3.50 6.28 1.62
C ARG A 61 3.14 5.11 2.54
N GLY A 62 4.11 4.59 3.30
CA GLY A 62 3.87 3.56 4.32
C GLY A 62 3.71 2.13 3.78
N ASN A 63 3.96 1.91 2.49
CA ASN A 63 4.03 0.56 1.89
C ASN A 63 5.44 -0.02 1.97
N ILE A 64 5.54 -1.32 1.67
CA ILE A 64 6.81 -2.07 1.58
C ILE A 64 7.07 -2.48 0.12
N GLN A 65 8.35 -2.56 -0.27
CA GLN A 65 8.77 -3.08 -1.57
C GLN A 65 9.79 -4.20 -1.43
N VAL A 66 9.72 -5.16 -2.36
CA VAL A 66 10.71 -6.23 -2.56
C VAL A 66 11.25 -6.11 -3.98
N ARG A 67 12.57 -6.16 -4.12
CA ARG A 67 13.30 -6.00 -5.37
C ARG A 67 13.91 -7.31 -5.85
N ALA A 68 14.34 -7.30 -7.11
CA ALA A 68 14.97 -8.44 -7.77
C ALA A 68 14.18 -9.75 -7.63
N VAL A 69 12.85 -9.67 -7.73
CA VAL A 69 11.96 -10.80 -7.43
C VAL A 69 12.18 -11.92 -8.44
N SER A 70 12.68 -13.06 -7.98
CA SER A 70 13.03 -14.23 -8.81
C SER A 70 11.81 -15.04 -9.22
N ASP A 71 10.81 -15.15 -8.34
CA ASP A 71 9.53 -15.83 -8.57
C ASP A 71 8.35 -14.97 -8.07
N PRO A 72 7.75 -14.13 -8.96
CA PRO A 72 6.63 -13.28 -8.60
C PRO A 72 5.36 -14.03 -8.21
N ASP A 73 5.12 -15.22 -8.76
CA ASP A 73 3.90 -16.00 -8.50
C ASP A 73 3.96 -16.62 -7.10
N GLU A 74 5.12 -17.17 -6.73
CA GLU A 74 5.34 -17.68 -5.37
C GLU A 74 5.30 -16.54 -4.33
N LEU A 75 5.89 -15.38 -4.63
CA LEU A 75 5.79 -14.20 -3.77
C LEU A 75 4.32 -13.82 -3.57
N ALA A 76 3.54 -13.75 -4.64
CA ALA A 76 2.11 -13.46 -4.56
C ALA A 76 1.35 -14.47 -3.69
N ASN A 77 1.62 -15.77 -3.83
CA ASN A 77 0.98 -16.81 -3.02
C ASN A 77 1.26 -16.64 -1.52
N ARG A 78 2.52 -16.36 -1.14
CA ARG A 78 2.89 -16.12 0.26
C ARG A 78 2.23 -14.88 0.83
N LEU A 79 2.20 -13.79 0.06
CA LEU A 79 1.54 -12.55 0.48
C LEU A 79 0.02 -12.76 0.65
N ALA A 80 -0.63 -13.53 -0.23
CA ALA A 80 -2.03 -13.88 -0.10
C ALA A 80 -2.31 -14.72 1.15
N ALA A 81 -1.49 -15.73 1.39
CA ALA A 81 -1.59 -16.57 2.60
C ALA A 81 -1.42 -15.77 3.90
N ALA A 82 -0.59 -14.72 3.88
CA ALA A 82 -0.38 -13.81 5.00
C ALA A 82 -1.43 -12.68 5.13
N GLY A 83 -2.42 -12.63 4.24
CA GLY A 83 -3.43 -11.56 4.22
C GLY A 83 -2.89 -10.19 3.78
N LEU A 84 -1.74 -10.15 3.11
CA LEU A 84 -1.13 -8.94 2.54
C LEU A 84 -1.61 -8.65 1.10
N LEU A 85 -2.50 -9.48 0.56
CA LEU A 85 -3.20 -9.28 -0.70
C LEU A 85 -4.72 -9.33 -0.48
N PRO A 86 -5.32 -8.29 0.13
CA PRO A 86 -6.72 -8.33 0.54
C PRO A 86 -7.71 -8.40 -0.63
N SER A 87 -7.34 -7.92 -1.83
CA SER A 87 -8.19 -7.97 -3.02
C SER A 87 -7.36 -7.99 -4.30
N PRO A 88 -7.27 -9.12 -5.04
CA PRO A 88 -6.54 -9.21 -6.31
C PRO A 88 -6.96 -8.15 -7.33
N THR A 89 -8.25 -7.85 -7.42
CA THR A 89 -8.82 -6.87 -8.38
C THR A 89 -8.49 -5.42 -8.03
N HIS A 90 -8.06 -5.15 -6.80
CA HIS A 90 -7.84 -3.79 -6.30
C HIS A 90 -6.48 -3.61 -5.65
N GLU A 91 -5.60 -4.61 -5.73
CA GLU A 91 -4.27 -4.56 -5.11
C GLU A 91 -3.45 -3.37 -5.59
N ARG A 92 -3.71 -2.92 -6.82
CA ARG A 92 -3.08 -1.74 -7.44
C ARG A 92 -3.72 -0.42 -7.06
N VAL A 93 -4.86 -0.42 -6.38
CA VAL A 93 -5.69 0.75 -6.11
C VAL A 93 -5.55 1.14 -4.64
N ARG A 94 -5.80 2.40 -4.31
CA ARG A 94 -6.06 2.90 -2.93
C ARG A 94 -4.87 2.84 -1.98
N ASN A 95 -3.92 3.72 -2.18
CA ASN A 95 -3.05 3.95 -1.03
C ASN A 95 -3.84 4.72 0.04
N ILE A 96 -4.07 4.11 1.20
CA ILE A 96 -4.73 4.75 2.34
C ILE A 96 -3.65 5.14 3.35
N LEU A 97 -3.47 6.44 3.57
CA LEU A 97 -2.64 6.98 4.62
C LEU A 97 -3.45 7.22 5.88
N ALA A 98 -2.82 7.00 7.02
CA ALA A 98 -3.36 7.34 8.33
C ALA A 98 -2.27 7.97 9.19
N SER A 99 -2.65 8.81 10.16
CA SER A 99 -1.71 9.34 11.14
C SER A 99 -0.96 8.19 11.84
N PRO A 100 0.37 8.09 11.74
CA PRO A 100 1.13 6.91 12.18
C PRO A 100 0.98 6.57 13.68
N LEU A 101 0.70 7.58 14.50
CA LEU A 101 0.55 7.44 15.96
C LEU A 101 -0.91 7.46 16.42
N SER A 102 -1.87 7.36 15.49
CA SER A 102 -3.29 7.35 15.84
C SER A 102 -3.64 6.24 16.82
N GLY A 103 -4.40 6.59 17.87
CA GLY A 103 -4.76 5.68 18.95
C GLY A 103 -3.59 5.22 19.84
N ARG A 104 -2.40 5.85 19.70
CA ARG A 104 -1.21 5.58 20.51
C ARG A 104 -0.71 6.81 21.23
N VAL A 105 -0.44 7.90 20.50
CA VAL A 105 0.15 9.12 21.05
C VAL A 105 -0.43 10.36 20.36
N GLY A 106 -1.12 11.19 21.15
CA GLY A 106 -1.73 12.43 20.68
C GLY A 106 -2.85 12.23 19.66
N GLY A 107 -3.26 13.33 19.03
CA GLY A 107 -4.41 13.37 18.14
C GLY A 107 -5.74 13.54 18.87
N LEU A 108 -6.75 13.97 18.11
CA LEU A 108 -8.12 14.15 18.55
C LEU A 108 -8.94 12.86 18.39
N ASN A 109 -8.58 12.00 17.43
CA ASN A 109 -9.32 10.78 17.11
C ASN A 109 -8.41 9.58 16.82
N ASP A 110 -8.89 8.37 17.14
CA ASP A 110 -8.31 7.12 16.64
C ASP A 110 -8.95 6.76 15.30
N VAL A 111 -8.15 6.78 14.22
CA VAL A 111 -8.62 6.53 12.85
C VAL A 111 -8.29 5.12 12.36
N ARG A 112 -7.71 4.25 13.21
CA ARG A 112 -7.27 2.92 12.80
C ARG A 112 -8.42 2.04 12.32
N SER A 113 -9.60 2.12 12.94
CA SER A 113 -10.78 1.39 12.47
C SER A 113 -11.28 1.92 11.12
N LEU A 114 -11.28 3.25 10.95
CA LEU A 114 -11.71 3.93 9.73
C LEU A 114 -10.87 3.53 8.51
N VAL A 115 -9.58 3.20 8.70
CA VAL A 115 -8.73 2.68 7.62
C VAL A 115 -9.30 1.39 7.05
N GLY A 116 -9.64 0.42 7.92
CA GLY A 116 -10.19 -0.86 7.51
C GLY A 116 -11.60 -0.73 6.91
N GLU A 117 -12.43 0.15 7.49
CA GLU A 117 -13.77 0.44 6.96
C GLU A 117 -13.70 1.08 5.56
N LEU A 118 -12.78 2.03 5.36
CA LEU A 118 -12.56 2.65 4.05
C LEU A 118 -12.06 1.61 3.03
N ASP A 119 -11.08 0.78 3.40
CA ASP A 119 -10.57 -0.24 2.50
C ASP A 119 -11.66 -1.24 2.10
N ALA A 120 -12.45 -1.72 3.06
CA ALA A 120 -13.59 -2.59 2.80
C ALA A 120 -14.64 -1.91 1.90
N ALA A 121 -14.96 -0.64 2.16
CA ALA A 121 -15.96 0.11 1.40
C ALA A 121 -15.54 0.34 -0.06
N VAL A 122 -14.24 0.53 -0.33
CA VAL A 122 -13.76 0.62 -1.70
C VAL A 122 -13.69 -0.77 -2.36
N CYS A 123 -13.32 -1.83 -1.63
CA CYS A 123 -13.36 -3.22 -2.11
C CYS A 123 -14.76 -3.65 -2.54
N ALA A 124 -15.78 -3.21 -1.81
CA ALA A 124 -17.16 -3.54 -2.10
C ALA A 124 -17.68 -2.95 -3.42
N ARG A 125 -16.95 -2.04 -4.07
CA ARG A 125 -17.36 -1.36 -5.30
C ARG A 125 -16.46 -1.72 -6.48
N PRO A 126 -16.85 -2.67 -7.34
CA PRO A 126 -16.05 -3.09 -8.49
C PRO A 126 -15.64 -1.96 -9.42
N GLU A 127 -16.46 -0.93 -9.57
CA GLU A 127 -16.16 0.26 -10.38
C GLU A 127 -14.94 1.03 -9.88
N LEU A 128 -14.63 0.94 -8.58
CA LEU A 128 -13.46 1.59 -7.98
C LEU A 128 -12.16 0.83 -8.25
N ALA A 129 -12.21 -0.40 -8.80
CA ALA A 129 -11.02 -1.10 -9.32
C ALA A 129 -10.36 -0.34 -10.48
N GLY A 130 -11.11 0.51 -11.18
CA GLY A 130 -10.62 1.34 -12.27
C GLY A 130 -9.96 2.65 -11.84
N LEU A 131 -9.94 2.98 -10.54
CA LEU A 131 -9.25 4.17 -10.05
C LEU A 131 -7.74 4.08 -10.36
N PRO A 132 -7.06 5.20 -10.66
CA PRO A 132 -5.62 5.22 -10.81
C PRO A 132 -4.92 4.65 -9.57
N GLY A 133 -3.84 3.88 -9.76
CA GLY A 133 -3.08 3.34 -8.64
C GLY A 133 -2.39 4.38 -7.78
N ARG A 134 -2.19 5.60 -8.32
CA ARG A 134 -1.78 6.79 -7.60
C ARG A 134 -2.85 7.44 -6.72
N THR A 135 -4.12 7.03 -6.81
CA THR A 135 -5.19 7.61 -5.99
C THR A 135 -4.86 7.43 -4.50
N LEU A 136 -4.81 8.57 -3.80
CA LEU A 136 -4.36 8.66 -2.42
C LEU A 136 -5.49 9.11 -1.51
N PHE A 137 -5.79 8.31 -0.50
CA PHE A 137 -6.70 8.64 0.59
C PHE A 137 -5.89 8.98 1.85
N ALA A 138 -6.38 9.91 2.66
CA ALA A 138 -5.76 10.27 3.94
C ALA A 138 -6.79 10.41 5.06
N LEU A 139 -6.46 9.84 6.22
CA LEU A 139 -7.20 9.97 7.47
C LEU A 139 -6.26 10.55 8.53
N ASP A 140 -6.37 11.85 8.80
CA ASP A 140 -5.56 12.52 9.81
C ASP A 140 -6.28 12.53 11.17
N ALA A 141 -5.55 12.15 12.21
CA ALA A 141 -6.05 12.08 13.59
C ALA A 141 -6.14 13.46 14.28
N GLY A 142 -5.92 14.58 13.57
CA GLY A 142 -5.93 15.95 14.11
C GLY A 142 -4.56 16.44 14.55
N ARG A 143 -3.49 15.79 14.09
CA ARG A 143 -2.10 16.22 14.32
C ARG A 143 -1.50 16.95 13.12
N GLY A 144 -2.17 16.88 11.96
CA GLY A 144 -1.68 17.46 10.72
C GLY A 144 -0.49 16.72 10.12
N ASP A 145 -0.28 15.46 10.49
CA ASP A 145 0.79 14.59 9.99
C ASP A 145 0.72 14.41 8.47
N LEU A 146 -0.50 14.47 7.93
CA LEU A 146 -0.77 14.16 6.53
C LEU A 146 -0.99 15.42 5.67
N CYS A 147 -1.04 16.62 6.27
CA CYS A 147 -1.39 17.86 5.57
C CYS A 147 -0.46 18.18 4.38
N GLY A 148 0.81 17.79 4.45
CA GLY A 148 1.80 18.01 3.39
C GLY A 148 1.84 16.93 2.30
N LEU A 149 0.98 15.91 2.38
CA LEU A 149 1.05 14.73 1.50
C LEU A 149 0.11 14.79 0.28
N GLU A 150 -0.64 15.88 0.15
CA GLU A 150 -1.52 16.19 -1.01
C GLU A 150 -2.40 15.00 -1.46
N PRO A 151 -3.22 14.42 -0.56
CA PRO A 151 -4.12 13.33 -0.94
C PRO A 151 -5.22 13.80 -1.90
N ASP A 152 -5.69 12.93 -2.78
CA ASP A 152 -6.86 13.21 -3.63
C ASP A 152 -8.13 13.33 -2.78
N PHE A 153 -8.22 12.55 -1.69
CA PHE A 153 -9.32 12.56 -0.73
C PHE A 153 -8.77 12.53 0.70
N GLY A 154 -9.09 13.54 1.50
CA GLY A 154 -8.59 13.65 2.88
C GLY A 154 -9.67 14.03 3.86
N VAL A 155 -9.66 13.38 5.04
CA VAL A 155 -10.43 13.80 6.22
C VAL A 155 -9.43 14.16 7.30
N TYR A 156 -9.62 15.34 7.91
CA TYR A 156 -8.76 15.89 8.95
C TYR A 156 -9.63 16.26 10.14
N ALA A 157 -9.28 15.73 11.32
CA ALA A 157 -9.95 16.02 12.58
C ALA A 157 -9.55 17.39 13.15
#